data_AF-A0A8X6TAZ4-F1
#
_entry.id   AF-A0A8X6TAZ4-F1
#
_cell.length_a   1.000
_cell.length_b   1.000
_cell.length_c   1.000
_cell.angle_alpha   90.00
_cell.angle_beta   90.00
_cell.angle_gamma   90.00
#
_symmetry.space_group_name_H-M   'P 1'
#
loop_
_entity.id
_entity.type
_entity.pdbx_description
1 polymer ?
#
loop_
_entity_poly.entity_id
_entity_poly.type
_entity_poly.pdbx_seq_one_letter_code
_entity_poly.pdbx_strand_id
1 'polypeptide(L)'
;MPLASSTSQNRRFVKINFIGLRTRDAPLVNISIPRSELSACCIGARYGSKIVADLGIQNANIFNWMDSMTLLSWIRCDINWGKIVYERVLEIKIITWVYAWHHIVGKLNVANLPSRGCSSEQFLKLKW
;
A
#
# COMPACT_ATOMS: atom_id res chain seq x y z
N MET A 1 42.70 -37.75 -2.73
CA MET A 1 42.97 -36.38 -2.25
C MET A 1 43.72 -35.66 -3.35
N PRO A 2 43.23 -34.51 -3.85
CA PRO A 2 42.97 -33.30 -3.06
C PRO A 2 41.49 -32.87 -2.99
N LEU A 3 41.17 -32.14 -1.94
CA LEU A 3 39.90 -31.45 -1.70
C LEU A 3 39.82 -30.17 -2.56
N ALA A 4 38.75 -30.03 -3.33
CA ALA A 4 38.26 -28.73 -3.77
C ALA A 4 36.88 -28.55 -3.14
N SER A 5 36.83 -27.77 -2.07
CA SER A 5 35.62 -27.30 -1.42
C SER A 5 34.82 -26.45 -2.41
N SER A 6 33.82 -27.06 -3.04
CA SER A 6 32.77 -26.32 -3.74
C SER A 6 31.93 -25.59 -2.69
N THR A 7 32.25 -24.33 -2.45
CA THR A 7 31.40 -23.38 -1.75
C THR A 7 30.05 -23.37 -2.43
N SER A 8 29.06 -24.01 -1.82
CA SER A 8 27.67 -23.89 -2.23
C SER A 8 27.26 -22.43 -2.04
N GLN A 9 27.23 -21.66 -3.14
CA GLN A 9 26.60 -20.34 -3.14
C GLN A 9 25.11 -20.55 -2.85
N ASN A 10 24.77 -20.37 -1.58
CA ASN A 10 23.41 -20.44 -1.07
C ASN A 10 22.62 -19.23 -1.61
N ARG A 11 22.13 -19.31 -2.86
CA ARG A 11 21.25 -18.30 -3.44
C ARG A 11 19.94 -18.31 -2.63
N ARG A 12 19.72 -17.27 -1.83
CA ARG A 12 18.43 -17.04 -1.20
C ARG A 12 17.41 -16.73 -2.28
N PHE A 13 16.53 -17.67 -2.57
CA PHE A 13 15.39 -17.45 -3.46
C PHE A 13 14.35 -16.60 -2.72
N VAL A 14 14.01 -15.44 -3.28
CA VAL A 14 12.91 -14.59 -2.79
C VAL A 14 11.67 -14.91 -3.62
N LYS A 15 10.60 -15.37 -2.98
CA LYS A 15 9.30 -15.60 -3.63
C LYS A 15 8.40 -14.39 -3.40
N ILE A 16 7.91 -13.80 -4.48
CA ILE A 16 6.98 -12.68 -4.46
C ILE A 16 5.65 -13.20 -5.01
N ASN A 17 4.55 -12.93 -4.32
CA ASN A 17 3.21 -13.30 -4.76
C ASN A 17 2.30 -12.08 -4.74
N PHE A 18 1.53 -11.89 -5.79
CA PHE A 18 0.43 -10.94 -5.83
C PHE A 18 -0.79 -11.56 -5.16
N ILE A 19 -1.28 -10.95 -4.08
CA ILE A 19 -2.40 -11.48 -3.29
C ILE A 19 -3.74 -10.94 -3.79
N GLY A 20 -3.78 -9.69 -4.26
CA GLY A 20 -4.99 -9.10 -4.81
C GLY A 20 -4.87 -7.59 -5.01
N LEU A 21 -5.85 -7.06 -5.75
CA LEU A 21 -6.00 -5.64 -6.04
C LEU A 21 -7.41 -5.22 -5.65
N ARG A 22 -7.52 -4.09 -4.97
CA ARG A 22 -8.79 -3.44 -4.67
C ARG A 22 -8.72 -1.99 -5.09
N THR A 23 -9.56 -1.61 -6.04
CA THR A 23 -9.72 -0.23 -6.48
C THR A 23 -11.13 0.26 -6.25
N ARG A 24 -11.28 1.57 -6.30
CA ARG A 24 -12.56 2.25 -6.26
C ARG A 24 -12.47 3.39 -7.25
N ASP A 25 -13.42 3.46 -8.16
CA ASP A 25 -13.51 4.57 -9.10
C ASP A 25 -13.75 5.88 -8.35
N ALA A 26 -13.15 6.96 -8.87
CA ALA A 26 -13.38 8.29 -8.32
C ALA A 26 -14.90 8.59 -8.33
N PRO A 27 -15.46 9.11 -7.23
CA PRO A 27 -16.88 9.40 -7.18
C PRO A 27 -17.24 10.47 -8.22
N LEU A 28 -18.45 10.36 -8.79
CA LEU A 28 -19.01 11.32 -9.76
C LEU A 28 -19.21 12.73 -9.17
N VAL A 29 -19.15 12.85 -7.84
CA VAL A 29 -19.22 14.11 -7.11
C VAL A 29 -17.83 14.71 -7.01
N ASN A 30 -17.69 16.01 -7.28
CA ASN A 30 -16.42 16.73 -7.17
C ASN A 30 -15.87 16.68 -5.73
N ILE A 31 -14.97 15.74 -5.48
CA ILE A 31 -14.14 15.70 -4.28
C ILE A 31 -12.74 16.20 -4.61
N SER A 32 -12.07 16.83 -3.65
CA SER A 32 -10.69 17.25 -3.83
C SER A 32 -9.75 16.05 -3.90
N ILE A 33 -8.66 16.18 -4.66
CA ILE A 33 -7.62 15.15 -4.83
C ILE A 33 -7.13 14.59 -3.48
N PRO A 34 -6.82 15.42 -2.45
CA PRO A 34 -6.40 14.89 -1.15
C PRO A 34 -7.47 14.01 -0.47
N ARG A 35 -8.76 14.25 -0.71
CA ARG A 35 -9.85 13.44 -0.14
C ARG A 35 -10.01 12.10 -0.85
N SER A 36 -9.80 12.06 -2.17
CA SER A 36 -9.83 10.79 -2.92
C SER A 36 -8.65 9.92 -2.52
N GLU A 37 -7.46 10.50 -2.45
CA GLU A 37 -6.25 9.79 -2.03
C GLU A 37 -6.38 9.29 -0.58
N LEU A 38 -6.89 10.11 0.36
CA LEU A 38 -7.10 9.68 1.75
C LEU A 38 -8.11 8.53 1.84
N SER A 39 -9.16 8.56 1.02
CA SER A 39 -10.12 7.46 0.95
C SER A 39 -9.49 6.17 0.42
N ALA A 40 -8.58 6.28 -0.55
CA ALA A 40 -7.82 5.14 -1.06
C ALA A 40 -6.92 4.56 0.04
N CYS A 41 -6.27 5.39 0.86
CA CYS A 41 -5.50 4.93 2.02
C CYS A 41 -6.34 4.15 3.03
N CYS A 42 -7.54 4.63 3.38
CA CYS A 42 -8.44 3.88 4.26
C CYS A 42 -8.85 2.52 3.67
N ILE A 43 -9.10 2.46 2.36
CA ILE A 43 -9.41 1.19 1.67
C ILE A 43 -8.22 0.24 1.72
N GLY A 44 -7.01 0.74 1.44
CA GLY A 44 -5.76 -0.02 1.51
C GLY A 44 -5.49 -0.57 2.90
N ALA A 45 -5.62 0.26 3.94
CA ALA A 45 -5.46 -0.13 5.34
C ALA A 45 -6.38 -1.28 5.74
N ARG A 46 -7.69 -1.14 5.47
CA ARG A 46 -8.67 -2.21 5.73
C ARG A 46 -8.38 -3.48 4.95
N TYR A 47 -8.01 -3.34 3.68
CA TYR A 47 -7.77 -4.49 2.81
C TYR A 47 -6.52 -5.28 3.23
N GLY A 48 -5.41 -4.58 3.52
CA GLY A 48 -4.18 -5.20 4.01
C GLY A 48 -4.39 -5.90 5.36
N SER A 49 -5.08 -5.24 6.30
CA SER A 49 -5.43 -5.83 7.60
C SER A 49 -6.28 -7.10 7.42
N LYS A 50 -7.29 -7.06 6.53
CA LYS A 50 -8.12 -8.22 6.22
C LYS A 50 -7.31 -9.37 5.60
N ILE A 51 -6.40 -9.09 4.67
CA ILE A 51 -5.54 -10.13 4.06
C ILE A 51 -4.70 -10.82 5.12
N VAL A 52 -4.05 -10.07 6.00
CA VAL A 52 -3.20 -10.64 7.06
C VAL A 52 -4.01 -11.53 8.00
N ALA A 53 -5.22 -11.09 8.37
CA ALA A 53 -6.13 -11.87 9.20
C ALA A 53 -6.63 -13.13 8.49
N ASP A 54 -7.12 -13.01 7.25
CA ASP A 54 -7.67 -14.13 6.47
C ASP A 54 -6.60 -15.20 6.15
N LEU A 55 -5.34 -14.80 6.00
CA LEU A 55 -4.20 -15.71 5.78
C LEU A 55 -3.57 -16.23 7.08
N GLY A 56 -4.02 -15.78 8.25
CA GLY A 56 -3.47 -16.19 9.55
C GLY A 56 -1.99 -15.85 9.75
N ILE A 57 -1.47 -14.80 9.10
CA ILE A 57 -0.05 -14.45 9.17
C ILE A 57 0.22 -13.72 10.49
N GLN A 58 0.98 -14.37 11.38
CA GLN A 58 1.43 -13.76 12.62
C GLN A 58 2.69 -12.93 12.38
N ASN A 59 2.80 -11.78 13.05
CA ASN A 59 3.97 -10.88 13.00
C ASN A 59 4.37 -10.46 11.57
N ALA A 60 3.39 -10.22 10.71
CA ALA A 60 3.64 -9.72 9.36
C ALA A 60 4.30 -8.33 9.40
N ASN A 61 5.41 -8.17 8.69
CA ASN A 61 5.94 -6.84 8.38
C ASN A 61 5.07 -6.22 7.28
N ILE A 62 4.28 -5.20 7.65
CA ILE A 62 3.38 -4.51 6.73
C ILE A 62 4.02 -3.20 6.31
N PHE A 63 4.05 -2.94 5.00
CA PHE A 63 4.51 -1.69 4.42
C PHE A 63 3.41 -1.14 3.50
N ASN A 64 2.97 0.09 3.77
CA ASN A 64 1.97 0.81 2.99
C ASN A 64 2.66 1.92 2.20
N TRP A 65 2.46 1.97 0.88
CA TRP A 65 3.11 2.93 -0.01
C TRP A 65 2.08 3.88 -0.61
N MET A 66 2.46 5.16 -0.69
CA MET A 66 1.65 6.21 -1.30
C MET A 66 2.53 7.29 -1.93
N ASP A 67 2.01 8.07 -2.87
CA ASP A 67 2.74 9.13 -3.57
C ASP A 67 2.38 10.55 -3.12
N SER A 68 1.57 10.68 -2.07
CA SER A 68 1.16 11.96 -1.52
C SER A 68 1.91 12.25 -0.22
N MET A 69 2.93 13.12 -0.30
CA MET A 69 3.64 13.59 0.89
C MET A 69 2.72 14.35 1.86
N THR A 70 1.71 15.05 1.33
CA THR A 70 0.70 15.75 2.13
C THR A 70 -0.05 14.77 3.03
N LEU A 71 -0.55 13.67 2.48
CA LEU A 71 -1.24 12.65 3.27
C LEU A 71 -0.32 11.91 4.22
N LEU A 72 0.93 11.64 3.82
CA LEU A 72 1.91 11.05 4.72
C LEU A 72 2.13 11.95 5.95
N SER A 73 2.19 13.26 5.76
CA SER A 73 2.23 14.23 6.86
C SER A 73 0.96 14.19 7.71
N TRP A 74 -0.23 14.06 7.10
CA TRP A 74 -1.48 13.93 7.87
C TRP A 74 -1.51 12.66 8.74
N ILE A 75 -0.99 11.54 8.23
CA ILE A 75 -0.94 10.29 9.00
C ILE A 75 0.07 10.37 10.15
N ARG A 76 1.19 11.09 9.98
CA ARG A 76 2.29 11.11 10.96
C ARG A 76 2.19 12.23 12.00
N CYS A 77 1.57 13.34 11.66
CA CYS A 77 1.42 14.49 12.54
C CYS A 77 0.01 14.53 13.14
N ASP A 78 -0.18 15.31 14.19
CA ASP A 78 -1.50 15.70 14.67
C ASP A 78 -1.69 17.19 14.36
N ILE A 79 -2.52 17.47 13.36
CA ILE A 79 -2.82 18.83 12.89
C ILE A 79 -4.34 19.02 13.01
N ASN A 80 -4.78 20.25 13.26
CA ASN A 80 -6.19 20.56 13.35
C ASN A 80 -6.87 20.49 11.95
N TRP A 81 -7.34 19.31 11.57
CA TRP A 81 -8.06 19.11 10.31
C TRP A 81 -9.58 19.22 10.50
N GLY A 82 -10.31 19.49 9.41
CA GLY A 82 -11.76 19.36 9.42
C GLY A 82 -12.20 17.92 9.76
N LYS A 83 -13.35 17.78 10.42
CA LYS A 83 -13.89 16.52 10.97
C LYS A 83 -13.75 15.31 10.05
N ILE A 84 -14.11 15.44 8.76
CA ILE A 84 -14.05 14.35 7.78
C ILE A 84 -12.62 13.82 7.57
N VAL A 85 -11.63 14.71 7.50
CA VAL A 85 -10.23 14.31 7.33
C VAL A 85 -9.72 13.65 8.61
N TYR A 86 -10.04 14.26 9.76
CA TYR A 86 -9.65 13.74 11.06
C TYR A 86 -10.16 12.31 11.31
N GLU A 87 -11.45 12.04 11.06
CA GLU A 87 -12.04 10.70 11.25
C GLU A 87 -11.35 9.63 10.39
N ARG A 88 -10.94 9.98 9.16
CA ARG A 88 -10.26 9.05 8.25
C ARG A 88 -8.80 8.82 8.61
N VAL A 89 -8.11 9.86 9.04
CA VAL A 89 -6.75 9.74 9.58
C VAL A 89 -6.75 8.88 10.83
N LEU A 90 -7.70 9.11 11.76
CA LEU A 90 -7.87 8.27 12.95
C LEU A 90 -8.12 6.81 12.59
N GLU A 91 -9.01 6.53 11.64
CA GLU A 91 -9.25 5.17 11.19
C GLU A 91 -7.95 4.48 10.73
N ILE A 92 -7.14 5.17 9.92
CA ILE A 92 -5.84 4.64 9.48
C ILE A 92 -4.91 4.39 10.67
N LYS A 93 -4.81 5.33 11.62
CA LYS A 93 -3.99 5.21 12.82
C LYS A 93 -4.43 4.06 13.74
N ILE A 94 -5.72 3.71 13.74
CA ILE A 94 -6.27 2.58 14.51
C ILE A 94 -5.94 1.24 13.84
N ILE A 95 -6.04 1.17 12.51
CA ILE A 95 -5.89 -0.09 11.76
C ILE A 95 -4.41 -0.43 11.50
N THR A 96 -3.56 0.58 11.40
CA THR A 96 -2.16 0.42 10.96
C THR A 96 -1.18 1.15 11.86
N TRP A 97 0.06 0.64 11.89
CA TRP A 97 1.16 1.38 12.50
C TRP A 97 1.54 2.59 11.65
N VAL A 98 1.58 3.79 12.25
CA VAL A 98 1.81 5.05 11.51
C VAL A 98 3.14 5.10 10.75
N TYR A 99 4.16 4.41 11.26
CA TYR A 99 5.49 4.36 10.63
C TYR A 99 5.60 3.27 9.55
N ALA A 100 4.57 2.43 9.38
CA ALA A 100 4.45 1.52 8.23
C ALA A 100 4.07 2.23 6.93
N TRP A 101 3.77 3.54 6.97
CA TRP A 101 3.44 4.33 5.80
C TRP A 101 4.67 4.99 5.21
N HIS A 102 4.86 4.84 3.91
CA HIS A 102 6.03 5.30 3.16
C HIS A 102 5.62 6.07 1.91
N HIS A 103 6.46 7.03 1.54
CA HIS A 103 6.33 7.74 0.29
C HIS A 103 7.03 6.98 -0.85
N ILE A 104 6.38 6.88 -2.01
CA ILE A 104 6.96 6.45 -3.28
C ILE A 104 6.68 7.50 -4.35
N VAL A 105 7.60 7.71 -5.28
CA VAL A 105 7.38 8.66 -6.38
C VAL A 105 6.20 8.17 -7.23
N GLY A 106 5.26 9.06 -7.60
CA GLY A 106 4.02 8.68 -8.30
C GLY A 106 4.23 7.90 -9.61
N LYS A 107 5.35 8.08 -10.31
CA LYS A 107 5.72 7.27 -11.50
C LYS A 107 5.99 5.80 -11.18
N LEU A 108 6.37 5.50 -9.95
CA LEU A 108 6.65 4.16 -9.43
C LEU A 108 5.47 3.61 -8.61
N ASN A 109 4.44 4.43 -8.34
CA ASN A 109 3.26 4.01 -7.60
C ASN A 109 2.34 3.17 -8.49
N VAL A 110 2.42 1.85 -8.33
CA VAL A 110 1.63 0.86 -9.07
C VAL A 110 0.11 1.06 -8.92
N ALA A 111 -0.34 1.69 -7.83
CA ALA A 111 -1.75 1.96 -7.57
C ALA A 111 -2.34 3.06 -8.47
N ASN A 112 -1.50 3.87 -9.13
CA ASN A 112 -1.95 4.95 -10.01
C ASN A 112 -2.58 4.47 -11.32
N LEU A 113 -2.18 3.31 -11.82
CA LEU A 113 -2.73 2.77 -13.06
C LEU A 113 -4.17 2.28 -12.86
N PRO A 114 -4.46 1.40 -11.89
CA PRO A 114 -5.82 0.91 -11.70
C PRO A 114 -6.76 1.95 -11.10
N SER A 115 -6.26 3.02 -10.44
CA SER A 115 -7.10 4.15 -10.04
C SER A 115 -7.54 5.05 -11.20
N ARG A 116 -6.94 4.90 -12.39
CA ARG A 116 -7.25 5.65 -13.62
C ARG A 116 -8.04 4.84 -14.65
N GLY A 117 -8.58 3.68 -14.26
CA GLY A 117 -9.39 2.84 -15.15
C GLY A 117 -8.60 1.80 -15.96
N CYS A 118 -7.59 1.16 -15.35
CA CYS A 118 -6.87 0.04 -15.95
C CYS A 118 -7.71 -1.25 -15.88
N SER A 119 -7.82 -2.00 -16.98
CA SER A 119 -8.46 -3.32 -16.98
C SER A 119 -7.59 -4.35 -16.24
N SER A 120 -8.19 -5.43 -15.73
CA SER A 120 -7.43 -6.50 -15.07
C SER A 120 -6.37 -7.11 -15.98
N GLU A 121 -6.65 -7.25 -17.28
CA GLU A 121 -5.70 -7.77 -18.26
C GLU A 121 -4.51 -6.81 -18.46
N GLN A 122 -4.77 -5.51 -18.55
CA GLN A 122 -3.72 -4.50 -18.64
C GLN A 122 -2.85 -4.48 -17.38
N PHE A 123 -3.48 -4.60 -16.20
CA PHE A 123 -2.77 -4.61 -14.92
C PHE A 123 -1.82 -5.81 -14.80
N LEU A 124 -2.26 -7.00 -15.21
CA LEU A 124 -1.43 -8.22 -15.16
C LEU A 124 -0.23 -8.20 -16.13
N LYS A 125 -0.30 -7.41 -17.20
CA LYS A 125 0.81 -7.25 -18.17
C LYS A 125 1.88 -6.27 -17.70
N LEU A 126 1.64 -5.52 -16.63
CA LEU A 126 2.63 -4.61 -16.07
C LEU A 126 3.79 -5.45 -15.51
N LYS A 127 5.00 -5.10 -15.93
CA LYS A 127 6.24 -5.67 -15.38
C LYS A 127 6.62 -4.83 -14.16
N TRP A 128 6.73 -5.48 -13.02
CA TRP A 128 7.05 -4.89 -11.71
C TRP A 128 8.47 -5.24 -11.31
#